data_AF-A0A6B3GZ76-F1
#
_entry.id   AF-A0A6B3GZ76-F1
#
_cell.length_a   1.000
_cell.length_b   1.000
_cell.length_c   1.000
_cell.angle_alpha   90.00
_cell.angle_beta   90.00
_cell.angle_gamma   90.00
#
_symmetry.space_group_name_H-M   'P 1'
#
loop_
_entity.id
_entity.type
_entity.pdbx_description
1 polymer ?
#
loop_
_entity_poly.entity_id
_entity_poly.type
_entity_poly.pdbx_seq_one_letter_code
_entity_poly.pdbx_strand_id
1 'polypeptide(L)'
;LRPTLYGSLGALAVVLVAFPFTVHVQWAALVMVVLLGGVGFMTTTPLQMLVMNKAKDAPTLASASNHSAFNLANAGGAWLGGVAIAAGWGWTSPALVGAVLAVIGLAIAATAGFLDRDRDPEKPSRVVAGGLRTRAR
;
A
#
# COMPACT_ATOMS: atom_id res chain seq x y z
N LEU A 1 -7.40 4.82 -8.32
CA LEU A 1 -6.65 3.73 -7.65
C LEU A 1 -5.16 4.05 -7.58
N ARG A 2 -4.38 4.01 -8.67
CA ARG A 2 -2.94 4.35 -8.62
C ARG A 2 -2.61 5.78 -8.13
N PRO A 3 -3.28 6.84 -8.60
CA PRO A 3 -3.00 8.21 -8.12
C PRO A 3 -3.34 8.38 -6.64
N THR A 4 -4.44 7.77 -6.20
CA THR A 4 -4.88 7.76 -4.80
C THR A 4 -3.84 7.08 -3.90
N LEU A 5 -3.26 5.98 -4.37
CA LEU A 5 -2.26 5.20 -3.63
C LEU A 5 -0.93 5.97 -3.50
N TYR A 6 -0.47 6.62 -4.56
CA TYR A 6 0.73 7.48 -4.47
C TYR A 6 0.49 8.71 -3.61
N GLY A 7 -0.66 9.37 -3.78
CA GLY A 7 -1.04 10.53 -2.98
C GLY A 7 -1.17 10.18 -1.50
N SER A 8 -1.77 9.04 -1.16
CA SER A 8 -1.97 8.63 0.23
C SER A 8 -0.67 8.20 0.91
N LEU A 9 0.22 7.46 0.23
CA LEU A 9 1.54 7.10 0.76
C LEU A 9 2.44 8.33 0.93
N GLY A 10 2.41 9.27 -0.02
CA GLY A 10 3.13 10.54 0.08
C GLY A 10 2.62 11.39 1.25
N ALA A 11 1.31 11.55 1.37
CA ALA A 11 0.69 12.25 2.50
C ALA A 11 1.03 11.57 3.84
N LEU A 12 1.03 10.24 3.90
CA LEU A 12 1.36 9.48 5.10
C LEU A 12 2.80 9.75 5.55
N ALA A 13 3.75 9.71 4.60
CA ALA A 13 5.14 10.04 4.87
C ALA A 13 5.30 11.47 5.41
N VAL A 14 4.62 12.45 4.79
CA VAL A 14 4.67 13.85 5.24
C VAL A 14 4.12 14.01 6.66
N VAL A 15 2.95 13.42 6.95
CA VAL A 15 2.35 13.47 8.30
C VAL A 15 3.26 12.83 9.34
N LEU A 16 3.85 11.67 9.02
CA LEU A 16 4.75 10.95 9.92
C LEU A 16 6.06 11.71 10.19
N VAL A 17 6.61 12.39 9.19
CA VAL A 17 7.80 13.26 9.38
C VAL A 17 7.45 14.52 10.17
N ALA A 18 6.28 15.12 9.94
CA ALA A 18 5.87 16.34 10.64
C ALA A 18 5.45 16.09 12.10
N PHE A 19 5.04 14.86 12.45
CA PHE A 19 4.54 14.53 13.78
C PHE A 19 5.56 14.79 14.91
N PRO A 20 6.82 14.30 14.85
CA PRO A 20 7.82 14.57 15.88
C PRO A 20 8.03 16.05 16.22
N PHE A 21 7.85 16.95 15.25
CA PHE A 21 8.04 18.39 15.45
C PHE A 21 6.80 19.09 16.01
N THR A 22 5.61 18.58 15.68
CA THR A 22 4.33 19.19 16.04
C THR A 22 3.75 18.66 17.34
N VAL A 23 4.20 17.48 17.78
CA VAL A 23 3.63 16.77 18.93
C VAL A 23 3.81 17.50 20.27
N HIS A 24 4.76 18.43 20.37
CA HIS A 24 4.98 19.25 21.56
C HIS A 24 3.88 20.30 21.79
N VAL A 25 3.01 20.51 20.79
CA VAL A 25 1.85 21.41 20.87
C VAL A 25 0.58 20.58 20.92
N GLN A 26 -0.12 20.57 22.06
CA GLN A 26 -1.22 19.64 22.35
C GLN A 26 -2.33 19.65 21.29
N TRP A 27 -2.76 20.83 20.83
CA TRP A 27 -3.80 20.92 19.80
C TRP A 27 -3.31 20.40 18.44
N ALA A 28 -2.04 20.65 18.09
CA ALA A 28 -1.45 20.19 16.84
C ALA A 28 -1.30 18.66 16.85
N ALA A 29 -0.92 18.07 18.00
CA ALA A 29 -0.85 16.63 18.18
C ALA A 29 -2.22 15.96 17.91
N LEU A 30 -3.32 16.54 18.43
CA LEU A 30 -4.67 16.02 18.18
C LEU A 30 -5.01 16.04 16.69
N VAL A 31 -4.74 17.15 16.00
CA VAL A 31 -4.95 17.26 14.55
C VAL A 31 -4.12 16.22 13.80
N MET A 32 -2.85 16.06 14.15
CA MET A 32 -1.96 15.10 13.49
C MET A 32 -2.38 13.65 13.69
N VAL A 33 -2.90 13.29 14.86
CA VAL A 33 -3.46 11.94 15.11
C VAL A 33 -4.69 11.69 14.23
N VAL A 34 -5.57 12.68 14.08
CA VAL A 34 -6.73 12.59 13.17
C VAL A 34 -6.28 12.46 11.73
N LEU A 35 -5.32 13.27 11.29
CA LEU A 35 -4.76 13.20 9.94
C LEU A 35 -4.10 11.85 9.68
N LEU A 36 -3.33 11.33 10.65
CA LEU A 36 -2.69 10.03 10.55
C LEU A 36 -3.73 8.92 10.36
N GLY A 37 -4.79 8.93 11.16
CA GLY A 37 -5.92 8.00 11.01
C GLY A 37 -6.58 8.13 9.64
N GLY A 38 -6.95 9.35 9.23
CA GLY A 38 -7.62 9.60 7.94
C GLY A 38 -6.80 9.18 6.73
N VAL A 39 -5.51 9.53 6.70
CA VAL A 39 -4.60 9.16 5.61
C VAL A 39 -4.31 7.65 5.61
N GLY A 40 -4.20 7.03 6.78
CA GLY A 40 -4.07 5.58 6.93
C GLY A 40 -5.27 4.83 6.31
N PHE A 41 -6.50 5.23 6.64
CA PHE A 41 -7.73 4.64 6.11
C PHE A 41 -7.88 4.81 4.60
N MET A 42 -7.48 5.98 4.06
CA MET A 42 -7.46 6.23 2.62
C MET A 42 -6.52 5.29 1.86
N THR A 43 -5.50 4.74 2.51
CA THR A 43 -4.53 3.83 1.89
C THR A 43 -5.03 2.38 1.90
N THR A 44 -5.54 1.90 3.04
CA THR A 44 -5.90 0.48 3.23
C THR A 44 -7.12 0.05 2.42
N THR A 45 -8.17 0.86 2.39
CA THR A 45 -9.46 0.48 1.75
C THR A 45 -9.34 0.28 0.24
N PRO A 46 -8.70 1.19 -0.53
CA PRO A 46 -8.56 1.01 -1.97
C PRO A 46 -7.61 -0.14 -2.35
N LEU A 47 -6.57 -0.39 -1.55
CA LEU A 47 -5.64 -1.50 -1.75
C LEU A 47 -6.34 -2.85 -1.61
N GLN A 48 -7.15 -3.02 -0.57
CA GLN A 48 -7.91 -4.24 -0.35
C GLN A 48 -8.87 -4.53 -1.52
N MET A 49 -9.57 -3.49 -2.02
CA MET A 49 -10.45 -3.61 -3.18
C MET A 49 -9.69 -3.92 -4.49
N LEU A 50 -8.48 -3.35 -4.67
CA LEU A 50 -7.65 -3.58 -5.86
C LEU A 50 -7.16 -5.03 -5.94
N VAL A 51 -6.71 -5.59 -4.82
CA VAL A 51 -6.23 -6.98 -4.73
C VAL A 51 -7.36 -7.96 -5.06
N MET A 52 -8.54 -7.73 -4.48
CA MET A 52 -9.71 -8.57 -4.74
C MET A 52 -10.15 -8.54 -6.21
N ASN A 53 -10.14 -7.36 -6.85
CA ASN A 53 -10.52 -7.21 -8.26
C ASN A 53 -9.53 -7.85 -9.25
N LYS A 54 -8.25 -8.00 -8.88
CA LYS A 54 -7.23 -8.67 -9.72
C LYS A 54 -7.24 -10.19 -9.57
N ALA A 55 -7.83 -10.75 -8.51
CA ALA A 55 -7.79 -12.18 -8.20
C ALA A 55 -9.06 -12.94 -8.62
N LYS A 56 -9.47 -12.81 -9.88
CA LYS A 56 -10.74 -13.41 -10.40
C LYS A 56 -10.79 -14.93 -10.27
N ASP A 57 -9.64 -15.61 -10.36
CA ASP A 57 -9.55 -17.07 -10.33
C ASP A 57 -9.34 -17.65 -8.90
N ALA A 58 -8.98 -16.82 -7.91
CA ALA A 58 -8.68 -17.27 -6.54
C ALA A 58 -8.95 -16.19 -5.46
N PRO A 59 -10.19 -15.70 -5.33
CA PRO A 59 -10.52 -14.59 -4.42
C PRO A 59 -10.33 -14.91 -2.94
N THR A 60 -10.54 -16.17 -2.52
CA THR A 60 -10.36 -16.60 -1.12
C THR A 60 -8.90 -16.59 -0.69
N LEU A 61 -7.98 -17.07 -1.55
CA LEU A 61 -6.54 -17.01 -1.30
C LEU A 61 -6.03 -15.55 -1.28
N ALA A 62 -6.55 -14.71 -2.19
CA ALA A 62 -6.20 -13.28 -2.21
C ALA A 62 -6.67 -12.55 -0.94
N SER A 63 -7.88 -12.85 -0.45
CA SER A 63 -8.39 -12.29 0.81
C SER A 63 -7.52 -12.70 2.01
N ALA A 64 -7.24 -14.01 2.14
CA ALA A 64 -6.41 -14.54 3.22
C ALA A 64 -5.01 -13.92 3.21
N SER A 65 -4.39 -13.82 2.03
CA SER A 65 -3.09 -13.17 1.85
C SER A 65 -3.10 -11.70 2.27
N ASN A 66 -4.16 -10.95 1.93
CA ASN A 66 -4.28 -9.54 2.30
C ASN A 66 -4.42 -9.36 3.82
N HIS A 67 -5.20 -10.21 4.50
CA HIS A 67 -5.31 -10.22 5.97
C HIS A 67 -3.98 -10.59 6.64
N SER A 68 -3.27 -11.61 6.14
CA SER A 68 -1.95 -11.99 6.65
C SER A 68 -0.92 -10.87 6.47
N ALA A 69 -0.91 -10.21 5.32
CA ALA A 69 -0.03 -9.07 5.06
C ALA A 69 -0.31 -7.91 6.01
N PHE A 70 -1.58 -7.60 6.29
CA PHE A 70 -1.95 -6.56 7.25
C PHE A 70 -1.52 -6.92 8.69
N ASN A 71 -1.69 -8.17 9.10
CA ASN A 71 -1.23 -8.64 10.42
C ASN A 71 0.30 -8.57 10.54
N LEU A 72 1.03 -8.97 9.48
CA LEU A 72 2.47 -8.86 9.42
C LEU A 72 2.92 -7.39 9.50
N ALA A 73 2.23 -6.48 8.81
CA ALA A 73 2.52 -5.05 8.86
C ALA A 73 2.31 -4.48 10.27
N ASN A 74 1.23 -4.85 10.97
CA ASN A 74 0.99 -4.39 12.34
C ASN A 74 2.05 -4.93 13.32
N ALA A 75 2.36 -6.22 13.24
CA ALA A 75 3.38 -6.83 14.09
C ALA A 75 4.78 -6.26 13.79
N GLY A 76 5.15 -6.17 12.51
CA GLY A 76 6.42 -5.64 12.04
C GLY A 76 6.59 -4.15 12.39
N GLY A 77 5.54 -3.34 12.22
CA GLY A 77 5.55 -1.93 12.59
C GLY A 77 5.71 -1.72 14.09
N ALA A 78 4.98 -2.48 14.91
CA ALA A 78 5.12 -2.44 16.37
C ALA A 78 6.52 -2.89 16.83
N TRP A 79 7.05 -3.96 16.22
CA TRP A 79 8.39 -4.45 16.53
C TRP A 79 9.48 -3.44 16.15
N LEU A 80 9.46 -2.90 14.92
CA LEU A 80 10.44 -1.91 14.47
C LEU A 80 10.36 -0.61 15.29
N GLY A 81 9.14 -0.13 15.58
CA GLY A 81 8.93 1.03 16.44
C GLY A 81 9.43 0.78 17.87
N GLY A 82 9.18 -0.41 18.41
CA GLY A 82 9.68 -0.84 19.71
C GLY A 82 11.20 -0.91 19.76
N VAL A 83 11.85 -1.44 18.72
CA VAL A 83 13.31 -1.45 18.58
C VAL A 83 13.88 -0.04 18.56
N ALA A 84 13.26 0.88 17.83
CA ALA A 84 13.71 2.28 17.78
C ALA A 84 13.60 2.98 19.16
N ILE A 85 12.51 2.71 19.90
CA ILE A 85 12.37 3.19 21.28
C ILE A 85 13.44 2.56 22.18
N ALA A 86 13.63 1.24 22.10
CA ALA A 86 14.62 0.51 22.90
C ALA A 86 16.06 0.95 22.61
N ALA A 87 16.35 1.41 21.39
CA ALA A 87 17.63 1.99 20.99
C ALA A 87 17.86 3.41 21.55
N GLY A 88 16.89 3.98 22.29
CA GLY A 88 17.02 5.28 22.94
C GLY A 88 16.71 6.48 22.05
N TRP A 89 16.10 6.30 20.87
CA TRP A 89 15.81 7.39 19.92
C TRP A 89 14.63 8.28 20.33
N GLY A 90 14.02 8.01 21.49
CA GLY A 90 12.90 8.76 22.03
C GLY A 90 11.54 8.21 21.60
N TRP A 91 10.48 8.69 22.26
CA TRP A 91 9.12 8.17 22.11
C TRP A 91 8.44 8.55 20.79
N THR A 92 8.95 9.57 20.08
CA THR A 92 8.47 9.97 18.75
C THR A 92 9.13 9.19 17.61
N SER A 93 10.19 8.41 17.91
CA SER A 93 10.93 7.63 16.91
C SER A 93 10.09 6.65 16.08
N PRO A 94 9.02 6.01 16.59
CA PRO A 94 8.16 5.15 15.75
C PRO A 94 7.53 5.89 14.58
N ALA A 95 7.27 7.21 14.71
CA ALA A 95 6.74 8.00 13.62
C ALA A 95 7.75 8.12 12.47
N LEU A 96 9.03 8.32 12.79
CA LEU A 96 10.11 8.38 11.79
C LEU A 96 10.34 7.01 11.14
N VAL A 97 10.31 5.93 11.91
CA VAL A 97 10.36 4.56 11.37
C VAL A 97 9.20 4.35 10.39
N GLY A 98 7.99 4.73 10.78
CA GLY A 98 6.82 4.69 9.90
C GLY A 98 7.00 5.51 8.63
N ALA A 99 7.60 6.70 8.71
CA ALA A 99 7.88 7.53 7.54
C ALA A 99 8.81 6.83 6.55
N VAL A 100 9.89 6.19 7.04
CA VAL A 100 10.80 5.39 6.20
C VAL A 100 10.05 4.23 5.53
N LEU A 101 9.22 3.51 6.28
CA LEU A 101 8.40 2.42 5.73
C LEU A 101 7.40 2.93 4.67
N ALA A 102 6.80 4.10 4.88
CA ALA A 102 5.89 4.73 3.91
C ALA A 102 6.62 5.11 2.61
N VAL A 103 7.84 5.65 2.71
CA VAL A 103 8.69 5.96 1.54
C VAL A 103 9.09 4.69 0.79
N ILE A 104 9.46 3.62 1.49
CA ILE A 104 9.73 2.31 0.87
C ILE A 104 8.49 1.80 0.13
N GLY A 105 7.32 1.86 0.76
CA GLY A 105 6.06 1.47 0.14
C GLY A 105 5.75 2.29 -1.11
N LEU A 106 6.01 3.61 -1.09
CA LEU A 106 5.84 4.49 -2.23
C LEU A 106 6.79 4.11 -3.37
N ALA A 107 8.06 3.82 -3.09
CA ALA A 107 9.04 3.41 -4.08
C ALA A 107 8.65 2.08 -4.75
N ILE A 108 8.18 1.10 -3.98
CA ILE A 108 7.66 -0.18 -4.49
C ILE A 108 6.46 0.07 -5.40
N ALA A 109 5.50 0.87 -4.95
CA ALA A 109 4.30 1.15 -5.70
C ALA A 109 4.58 1.91 -7.00
N ALA A 110 5.52 2.86 -6.98
CA ALA A 110 5.96 3.59 -8.16
C ALA A 110 6.61 2.62 -9.17
N THR A 111 7.55 1.80 -8.70
CA THR A 111 8.25 0.80 -9.53
C THR A 111 7.28 -0.20 -10.16
N ALA A 112 6.33 -0.72 -9.40
CA ALA A 112 5.27 -1.59 -9.91
C ALA A 112 4.38 -0.87 -10.94
N GLY A 113 4.11 0.41 -10.75
CA GLY A 113 3.36 1.24 -11.68
C GLY A 113 4.08 1.47 -13.01
N PHE A 114 5.39 1.69 -12.97
CA PHE A 114 6.24 1.78 -14.15
C PHE A 114 6.29 0.45 -14.91
N LEU A 115 6.50 -0.66 -14.19
CA LEU A 115 6.62 -1.98 -14.82
C LEU A 115 5.30 -2.47 -15.46
N ASP A 116 4.16 -2.16 -14.85
CA ASP A 116 2.85 -2.44 -15.45
C ASP A 116 2.55 -1.51 -16.66
N ARG A 117 3.25 -0.37 -16.82
CA ARG A 117 3.06 0.56 -17.96
C ARG A 117 3.72 0.03 -19.24
N ASP A 118 4.77 -0.78 -19.10
CA ASP A 118 5.51 -1.38 -20.23
C ASP A 118 4.87 -2.67 -20.76
N ARG A 119 3.80 -3.15 -20.11
CA ARG A 119 2.96 -4.25 -20.62
C ARG A 119 1.88 -3.68 -21.52
N ASP A 120 2.20 -3.54 -22.80
CA ASP A 120 1.23 -3.17 -23.85
C ASP A 120 -0.05 -4.02 -23.75
N PRO A 121 -1.25 -3.40 -23.70
CA PRO A 121 -2.54 -4.10 -23.62
C PRO A 121 -2.92 -4.92 -24.86
N GLU A 122 -2.11 -4.91 -25.91
CA GLU A 122 -2.57 -5.27 -27.26
C GLU A 122 -1.56 -6.12 -28.04
N LYS A 123 -1.03 -7.17 -27.41
CA LYS A 123 -0.65 -8.37 -28.19
C LYS A 123 -1.86 -9.28 -28.21
N PRO A 124 -2.74 -9.20 -29.23
CA PRO A 124 -3.84 -10.15 -29.36
C PRO A 124 -3.23 -11.55 -29.35
N SER A 125 -3.72 -12.39 -28.42
CA SER A 125 -3.36 -13.80 -28.41
C SER A 125 -3.67 -14.33 -29.80
N ARG A 126 -2.63 -14.80 -30.52
CA ARG A 126 -2.83 -15.44 -31.81
C ARG A 126 -3.84 -16.57 -31.57
N VAL A 127 -5.01 -16.44 -32.18
CA VAL A 127 -5.99 -17.52 -32.24
C VAL A 127 -5.34 -18.65 -33.05
N VAL A 128 -4.78 -19.64 -32.36
CA VAL A 128 -4.10 -20.81 -32.98
C VAL A 128 -5.09 -21.89 -33.44
N ALA A 129 -6.39 -21.73 -33.18
CA ALA A 129 -7.42 -22.67 -33.63
C ALA A 129 -8.49 -22.00 -34.50
N GLY A 130 -8.08 -21.64 -35.72
CA GLY A 130 -9.00 -21.35 -36.83
C GLY A 130 -9.01 -22.53 -37.81
N GLY A 131 -9.85 -23.53 -37.57
CA GLY A 131 -10.09 -24.63 -38.53
C GLY A 131 -10.98 -25.69 -37.88
N LEU A 132 -12.05 -26.21 -38.49
CA LEU A 132 -12.70 -26.01 -39.77
C LEU A 132 -14.22 -26.08 -39.49
N ARG A 133 -14.98 -25.09 -39.97
CA ARG A 133 -16.43 -25.29 -40.14
C ARG A 133 -16.64 -26.07 -41.43
N THR A 134 -16.67 -27.40 -41.33
CA THR A 134 -17.18 -28.23 -42.42
C THR A 134 -18.71 -28.29 -42.28
N ARG A 135 -19.39 -27.36 -42.96
CA ARG A 135 -20.79 -27.50 -43.35
C ARG A 135 -20.85 -28.39 -44.60
N ALA A 136 -21.56 -29.51 -44.52
CA ALA A 136 -22.38 -30.12 -45.58
C ALA A 136 -23.03 -31.37 -44.94
N ARG A 137 -24.31 -31.28 -44.61
CA ARG A 137 -25.45 -31.82 -45.38
C ARG A 137 -25.54 -33.34 -45.28
#